data_AF-Q97E09-F1
#
_entry.id   AF-Q97E09-F1
#
_cell.length_a   1.000
_cell.length_b   1.000
_cell.length_c   1.000
_cell.angle_alpha   90.00
_cell.angle_beta   90.00
_cell.angle_gamma   90.00
#
_symmetry.space_group_name_H-M   'P 1'
#
loop_
_entity.id
_entity.type
_entity.pdbx_description
1 polymer ?
#
loop_
_entity_poly.entity_id
_entity_poly.type
_entity_poly.pdbx_seq_one_letter_code
_entity_poly.pdbx_strand_id
1 'polypeptide(L)'
;MKKKKIAFFVKQGLDNFLKDIIEGLRDQYEVKKIIVLDYKQINEEMSSADICWFEWCDELIGYASKLKMASFKKIIVRLHSYEAFTGYIYDVKWENVNKIIFVSEHLRDIVLNKVKNLDKLKTEIISNGIDLEKFKYADRGSGFNVAYVGYINFKKGPMLLMHAFKAIADIDSRYKLYIAGEFQEERYVLYFNQMISEMGLQNRVIYSGWQKNLDSWLNDKNYILCTSLLESQNVSVMQAMSKGIKPLIHNFVGAKTIYPKKYVWSSIDECTKMVKDKEYNSREYRSYIENGFSRNTEKDKILKLFNQLLIEEDSSKNISDYLKKVNLKGGNKFKDIKTLTLITKRNLHEAKINTENTIIANEGDIILPYMDEFNENTLNYLNKDYVMVAPRYVFNLNDKNQIFNYYDRNFYKDAPAAYVLKTFFTTGEMSCMNLGSIYRTKEILNNSTNEAFEGALDYIMLSRVFSKALNKKVKITEEYAYFRKVKQIEKDKRSILLQLISLTVSGYYCVKNNIVSFKDAKQTILDRGKLVEKINGCGYEYSKLIVKCLSKEISEEDFIKEVLKENIAELPSEFSKLRKFL
;
A
#
# COMPACT_ATOMS: atom_id res chain seq x y z
N MET A 1 23.20 17.43 1.36
CA MET A 1 22.06 17.95 0.57
C MET A 1 21.14 18.71 1.51
N LYS A 2 20.53 19.83 1.06
CA LYS A 2 19.54 20.57 1.86
C LYS A 2 18.30 19.69 2.05
N LYS A 3 17.77 19.61 3.28
CA LYS A 3 16.52 18.89 3.56
C LYS A 3 15.38 19.51 2.74
N LYS A 4 14.51 18.68 2.19
CA LYS A 4 13.29 19.13 1.51
C LYS A 4 12.32 19.74 2.54
N LYS A 5 11.63 20.82 2.17
CA LYS A 5 10.69 21.55 3.03
C LYS A 5 9.27 21.02 2.87
N ILE A 6 8.61 20.72 3.97
CA ILE A 6 7.20 20.29 4.02
C ILE A 6 6.40 21.31 4.84
N ALA A 7 5.32 21.82 4.25
CA ALA A 7 4.35 22.65 4.93
C ALA A 7 3.08 21.85 5.21
N PHE A 8 2.71 21.73 6.48
CA PHE A 8 1.44 21.14 6.93
C PHE A 8 0.45 22.26 7.24
N PHE A 9 -0.65 22.32 6.52
CA PHE A 9 -1.73 23.28 6.69
C PHE A 9 -2.91 22.62 7.39
N VAL A 10 -3.44 23.29 8.41
CA VAL A 10 -4.58 22.82 9.20
C VAL A 10 -5.26 24.00 9.87
N LYS A 11 -6.57 23.90 10.15
CA LYS A 11 -7.28 24.90 10.94
C LYS A 11 -6.99 24.76 12.44
N GLN A 12 -7.26 25.83 13.17
CA GLN A 12 -7.18 25.84 14.63
C GLN A 12 -8.06 24.73 15.24
N GLY A 13 -7.48 23.92 16.14
CA GLY A 13 -8.18 22.84 16.85
C GLY A 13 -8.33 21.53 16.08
N LEU A 14 -7.86 21.46 14.82
CA LEU A 14 -7.98 20.28 13.97
C LEU A 14 -6.65 19.53 13.76
N ASP A 15 -5.59 19.85 14.51
CA ASP A 15 -4.25 19.28 14.34
C ASP A 15 -3.99 17.98 15.14
N ASN A 16 -5.05 17.35 15.64
CA ASN A 16 -5.00 16.20 16.55
C ASN A 16 -4.24 14.97 15.98
N PHE A 17 -4.13 14.85 14.66
CA PHE A 17 -3.46 13.74 13.98
C PHE A 17 -2.03 14.06 13.51
N LEU A 18 -1.61 15.33 13.57
CA LEU A 18 -0.38 15.76 12.92
C LEU A 18 0.87 15.64 13.78
N LYS A 19 0.73 15.71 15.11
CA LYS A 19 1.88 15.81 16.03
C LYS A 19 2.91 14.70 15.75
N ASP A 20 2.44 13.46 15.76
CA ASP A 20 3.30 12.28 15.63
C ASP A 20 3.89 12.12 14.23
N ILE A 21 3.10 12.47 13.21
CA ILE A 21 3.54 12.48 11.81
C ILE A 21 4.68 13.48 11.64
N ILE A 22 4.50 14.70 12.16
CA ILE A 22 5.51 15.76 12.09
C ILE A 22 6.78 15.36 12.82
N GLU A 23 6.67 14.84 14.05
CA GLU A 23 7.81 14.38 14.83
C GLU A 23 8.58 13.29 14.08
N GLY A 24 7.87 12.33 13.48
CA GLY A 24 8.47 11.24 12.70
C GLY A 24 9.19 11.67 11.42
N LEU A 25 8.96 12.89 10.92
CA LEU A 25 9.51 13.40 9.66
C LEU A 25 10.70 14.35 9.83
N ARG A 26 10.91 14.94 11.02
CA ARG A 26 11.93 15.97 11.28
C ARG A 26 13.37 15.50 11.01
N ASP A 27 13.63 14.21 11.12
CA ASP A 27 14.95 13.64 10.86
C ASP A 27 15.35 13.78 9.38
N GLN A 28 14.38 13.69 8.46
CA GLN A 28 14.61 13.66 7.01
C GLN A 28 14.21 14.96 6.31
N TYR A 29 13.28 15.73 6.89
CA TYR A 29 12.67 16.89 6.25
C TYR A 29 12.73 18.14 7.14
N GLU A 30 12.74 19.32 6.51
CA GLU A 30 12.44 20.58 7.18
C GLU A 30 10.93 20.73 7.25
N VAL A 31 10.34 20.52 8.43
CA VAL A 31 8.87 20.47 8.59
C VAL A 31 8.36 21.73 9.26
N LYS A 32 7.36 22.38 8.66
CA LYS A 32 6.64 23.51 9.24
C LYS A 32 5.16 23.16 9.36
N LYS A 33 4.58 23.34 10.56
CA LYS A 33 3.13 23.28 10.80
C LYS A 33 2.57 24.70 10.79
N ILE A 34 1.51 24.91 10.01
CA ILE A 34 0.82 26.17 9.85
C ILE A 34 -0.61 25.97 10.35
N ILE A 35 -0.94 26.62 11.46
CA ILE A 35 -2.34 26.83 11.85
C ILE A 35 -2.83 28.02 11.03
N VAL A 36 -3.69 27.77 10.05
CA VAL A 36 -4.15 28.81 9.11
C VAL A 36 -5.26 29.63 9.74
N LEU A 37 -5.01 30.93 9.88
CA LEU A 37 -5.96 31.95 10.31
C LEU A 37 -6.29 32.91 9.15
N ASP A 38 -5.39 33.05 8.18
CA ASP A 38 -5.55 33.84 6.95
C ASP A 38 -4.94 33.09 5.75
N TYR A 39 -5.63 33.07 4.62
CA TYR A 39 -5.16 32.43 3.38
C TYR A 39 -3.84 32.98 2.81
N LYS A 40 -3.40 34.17 3.22
CA LYS A 40 -2.05 34.68 2.90
C LYS A 40 -0.96 33.72 3.40
N GLN A 41 -1.17 33.08 4.55
CA GLN A 41 -0.23 32.10 5.09
C GLN A 41 -0.09 30.88 4.18
N ILE A 42 -1.18 30.47 3.50
CA ILE A 42 -1.13 29.41 2.48
C ILE A 42 -0.27 29.85 1.31
N ASN A 43 -0.49 31.06 0.77
CA ASN A 43 0.27 31.58 -0.37
C ASN A 43 1.78 31.62 -0.07
N GLU A 44 2.17 32.17 1.08
CA GLU A 44 3.56 32.33 1.50
C GLU A 44 4.25 30.98 1.70
N GLU A 45 3.64 30.08 2.46
CA GLU A 45 4.28 28.81 2.81
C GLU A 45 4.28 27.81 1.67
N MET A 46 3.22 27.78 0.84
CA MET A 46 3.21 26.95 -0.37
C MET A 46 4.33 27.37 -1.32
N SER A 47 4.60 28.68 -1.47
CA SER A 47 5.63 29.18 -2.38
C SER A 47 7.02 28.62 -2.07
N SER A 48 7.33 28.44 -0.78
CA SER A 48 8.65 27.99 -0.30
C SER A 48 8.73 26.49 -0.01
N ALA A 49 7.62 25.77 0.10
CA ALA A 49 7.61 24.33 0.37
C ALA A 49 7.86 23.49 -0.88
N ASP A 50 8.55 22.36 -0.73
CA ASP A 50 8.64 21.30 -1.74
C ASP A 50 7.38 20.43 -1.75
N ILE A 51 6.79 20.17 -0.56
CA ILE A 51 5.55 19.40 -0.38
C ILE A 51 4.58 20.21 0.49
N CYS A 52 3.34 20.34 0.02
CA CYS A 52 2.24 21.00 0.71
C CYS A 52 1.23 19.93 1.15
N TRP A 53 1.14 19.69 2.45
CA TRP A 53 0.17 18.77 3.05
C TRP A 53 -1.00 19.56 3.62
N PHE A 54 -2.21 19.21 3.25
CA PHE A 54 -3.44 19.72 3.82
C PHE A 54 -4.08 18.63 4.68
N GLU A 55 -4.14 18.88 5.97
CA GLU A 55 -4.89 18.04 6.88
C GLU A 55 -6.36 18.44 6.79
N TRP A 56 -7.24 17.46 6.59
CA TRP A 56 -8.66 17.62 6.26
C TRP A 56 -8.92 18.14 4.84
N CYS A 57 -10.02 17.69 4.24
CA CYS A 57 -10.54 18.24 2.99
C CYS A 57 -11.57 19.33 3.27
N ASP A 58 -11.10 20.52 3.62
CA ASP A 58 -11.92 21.69 3.92
C ASP A 58 -11.61 22.88 2.99
N GLU A 59 -12.06 24.08 3.33
CA GLU A 59 -11.83 25.28 2.53
C GLU A 59 -10.34 25.64 2.34
N LEU A 60 -9.42 25.14 3.18
CA LEU A 60 -7.99 25.41 3.01
C LEU A 60 -7.47 24.80 1.69
N ILE A 61 -7.78 23.53 1.44
CA ILE A 61 -7.42 22.87 0.19
C ILE A 61 -8.31 23.33 -0.98
N GLY A 62 -9.58 23.67 -0.70
CA GLY A 62 -10.49 24.27 -1.68
C GLY A 62 -9.91 25.57 -2.27
N TYR A 63 -9.36 26.44 -1.41
CA TYR A 63 -8.64 27.64 -1.81
C TYR A 63 -7.28 27.31 -2.47
N ALA A 64 -6.43 26.53 -1.79
CA ALA A 64 -5.05 26.27 -2.21
C ALA A 64 -4.96 25.60 -3.59
N SER A 65 -5.84 24.64 -3.87
CA SER A 65 -5.85 23.90 -5.14
C SER A 65 -6.20 24.77 -6.36
N LYS A 66 -6.79 25.95 -6.15
CA LYS A 66 -7.17 26.90 -7.21
C LYS A 66 -6.09 27.96 -7.48
N LEU A 67 -5.05 28.03 -6.67
CA LEU A 67 -3.92 28.94 -6.89
C LEU A 67 -3.17 28.56 -8.16
N LYS A 68 -2.62 29.56 -8.87
CA LYS A 68 -1.77 29.31 -10.06
C LYS A 68 -0.61 28.37 -9.74
N MET A 69 -0.02 28.50 -8.55
CA MET A 69 1.11 27.67 -8.13
C MET A 69 0.77 26.21 -7.84
N ALA A 70 -0.51 25.89 -7.63
CA ALA A 70 -0.93 24.53 -7.31
C ALA A 70 -0.60 23.55 -8.44
N SER A 71 -0.61 24.01 -9.70
CA SER A 71 -0.29 23.21 -10.89
C SER A 71 1.14 22.67 -10.94
N PHE A 72 2.07 23.28 -10.20
CA PHE A 72 3.49 22.87 -10.16
C PHE A 72 4.01 22.58 -8.75
N LYS A 73 3.12 22.62 -7.74
CA LYS A 73 3.45 22.22 -6.36
C LYS A 73 3.01 20.78 -6.12
N LYS A 74 3.68 20.13 -5.18
CA LYS A 74 3.25 18.81 -4.69
C LYS A 74 2.23 18.98 -3.59
N ILE A 75 0.98 18.72 -3.91
CA ILE A 75 -0.14 18.86 -2.98
C ILE A 75 -0.62 17.48 -2.55
N ILE A 76 -0.67 17.29 -1.24
CA ILE A 76 -1.24 16.13 -0.58
C ILE A 76 -2.41 16.62 0.26
N VAL A 77 -3.52 15.91 0.23
CA VAL A 77 -4.64 16.13 1.16
C VAL A 77 -4.99 14.84 1.86
N ARG A 78 -5.25 14.90 3.18
CA ARG A 78 -5.74 13.77 3.97
C ARG A 78 -7.20 13.98 4.36
N LEU A 79 -8.08 13.05 3.95
CA LEU A 79 -9.50 13.03 4.28
C LEU A 79 -9.77 12.11 5.46
N HIS A 80 -10.58 12.62 6.41
CA HIS A 80 -10.93 11.87 7.60
C HIS A 80 -12.32 11.28 7.56
N SER A 81 -13.42 12.05 7.56
CA SER A 81 -14.76 11.46 7.44
C SER A 81 -15.80 12.50 7.10
N TYR A 82 -15.90 13.55 7.91
CA TYR A 82 -17.00 14.50 7.82
C TYR A 82 -16.98 15.22 6.48
N GLU A 83 -15.79 15.48 5.94
CA GLU A 83 -15.56 16.14 4.66
C GLU A 83 -16.19 15.39 3.49
N ALA A 84 -16.24 14.06 3.56
CA ALA A 84 -16.86 13.24 2.54
C ALA A 84 -18.38 13.46 2.40
N PHE A 85 -19.00 14.15 3.37
CA PHE A 85 -20.44 14.43 3.41
C PHE A 85 -20.77 15.92 3.32
N THR A 86 -19.78 16.78 3.08
CA THR A 86 -19.99 18.22 2.89
C THR A 86 -19.74 18.64 1.44
N GLY A 87 -19.98 19.92 1.14
CA GLY A 87 -19.65 20.52 -0.15
C GLY A 87 -18.15 20.57 -0.47
N TYR A 88 -17.27 20.36 0.53
CA TYR A 88 -15.83 20.58 0.37
C TYR A 88 -15.20 19.68 -0.69
N ILE A 89 -15.62 18.42 -0.78
CA ILE A 89 -15.09 17.48 -1.79
C ILE A 89 -15.38 17.90 -3.24
N TYR A 90 -16.36 18.78 -3.45
CA TYR A 90 -16.71 19.32 -4.77
C TYR A 90 -16.02 20.64 -5.07
N ASP A 91 -15.50 21.33 -4.05
CA ASP A 91 -14.84 22.63 -4.21
C ASP A 91 -13.35 22.50 -4.59
N VAL A 92 -12.75 21.33 -4.34
CA VAL A 92 -11.33 21.08 -4.62
C VAL A 92 -11.07 20.87 -6.11
N LYS A 93 -10.05 21.55 -6.62
CA LYS A 93 -9.54 21.34 -7.98
C LYS A 93 -8.60 20.13 -8.02
N TRP A 94 -9.17 18.92 -8.07
CA TRP A 94 -8.47 17.63 -7.94
C TRP A 94 -7.36 17.36 -8.96
N GLU A 95 -7.38 18.01 -10.13
CA GLU A 95 -6.28 17.94 -11.11
C GLU A 95 -4.95 18.44 -10.52
N ASN A 96 -4.99 19.45 -9.65
CA ASN A 96 -3.82 20.05 -9.00
C ASN A 96 -3.40 19.35 -7.69
N VAL A 97 -4.15 18.32 -7.27
CA VAL A 97 -3.78 17.51 -6.10
C VAL A 97 -3.01 16.30 -6.58
N ASN A 98 -1.81 16.04 -6.05
CA ASN A 98 -0.97 14.92 -6.47
C ASN A 98 -1.39 13.63 -5.78
N LYS A 99 -1.64 13.68 -4.46
CA LYS A 99 -2.03 12.52 -3.67
C LYS A 99 -3.14 12.83 -2.68
N ILE A 100 -4.05 11.88 -2.53
CA ILE A 100 -5.25 11.96 -1.71
C ILE A 100 -5.22 10.79 -0.74
N ILE A 101 -4.99 11.09 0.53
CA ILE A 101 -4.91 10.08 1.58
C ILE A 101 -6.31 9.90 2.18
N PHE A 102 -6.79 8.67 2.19
CA PHE A 102 -7.97 8.28 2.95
C PHE A 102 -7.56 7.43 4.14
N VAL A 103 -8.22 7.62 5.28
CA VAL A 103 -7.95 6.86 6.50
C VAL A 103 -8.54 5.44 6.47
N SER A 104 -9.45 5.15 5.53
CA SER A 104 -10.02 3.82 5.31
C SER A 104 -10.56 3.63 3.88
N GLU A 105 -10.64 2.36 3.46
CA GLU A 105 -11.08 1.97 2.11
C GLU A 105 -12.52 2.41 1.81
N HIS A 106 -13.46 2.16 2.73
CA HIS A 106 -14.86 2.51 2.50
C HIS A 106 -15.09 4.01 2.33
N LEU A 107 -14.31 4.85 3.04
CA LEU A 107 -14.38 6.30 2.90
C LEU A 107 -13.93 6.73 1.51
N ARG A 108 -12.84 6.14 1.01
CA ARG A 108 -12.38 6.34 -0.36
C ARG A 108 -13.48 6.00 -1.37
N ASP A 109 -14.12 4.86 -1.21
CA ASP A 109 -15.19 4.43 -2.11
C ASP A 109 -16.39 5.39 -2.09
N ILE A 110 -16.78 5.88 -0.90
CA ILE A 110 -17.83 6.90 -0.76
C ILE A 110 -17.47 8.17 -1.53
N VAL A 111 -16.25 8.68 -1.40
CA VAL A 111 -15.83 9.92 -2.08
C VAL A 111 -15.68 9.72 -3.59
N LEU A 112 -15.10 8.61 -4.04
CA LEU A 112 -14.98 8.29 -5.47
C LEU A 112 -16.35 8.15 -6.14
N ASN A 113 -17.34 7.59 -5.44
CA ASN A 113 -18.70 7.51 -5.96
C ASN A 113 -19.38 8.89 -6.07
N LYS A 114 -19.06 9.81 -5.16
CA LYS A 114 -19.58 11.18 -5.16
C LYS A 114 -18.89 12.08 -6.19
N VAL A 115 -17.59 11.91 -6.40
CA VAL A 115 -16.74 12.74 -7.27
C VAL A 115 -16.19 11.88 -8.41
N LYS A 116 -16.99 11.69 -9.45
CA LYS A 116 -16.70 10.74 -10.55
C LYS A 116 -15.40 11.04 -11.32
N ASN A 117 -14.96 12.30 -11.34
CA ASN A 117 -13.73 12.75 -12.01
C ASN A 117 -12.49 12.67 -11.09
N LEU A 118 -12.62 12.19 -9.86
CA LEU A 118 -11.49 12.00 -8.97
C LEU A 118 -10.72 10.75 -9.37
N ASP A 119 -9.47 10.94 -9.80
CA ASP A 119 -8.61 9.85 -10.24
C ASP A 119 -8.23 8.93 -9.07
N LYS A 120 -8.67 7.67 -9.14
CA LYS A 120 -8.36 6.64 -8.15
C LYS A 120 -6.85 6.40 -8.00
N LEU A 121 -6.04 6.61 -9.05
CA LEU A 121 -4.58 6.42 -9.00
C LEU A 121 -3.87 7.45 -8.10
N LYS A 122 -4.53 8.59 -7.84
CA LYS A 122 -4.04 9.60 -6.89
C LYS A 122 -4.34 9.23 -5.44
N THR A 123 -5.13 8.18 -5.19
CA THR A 123 -5.60 7.85 -3.85
C THR A 123 -4.69 6.84 -3.14
N GLU A 124 -4.50 7.02 -1.84
CA GLU A 124 -3.76 6.11 -0.97
C GLU A 124 -4.56 5.84 0.30
N ILE A 125 -4.47 4.63 0.85
CA ILE A 125 -5.07 4.30 2.15
C ILE A 125 -4.00 4.31 3.23
N ILE A 126 -4.03 5.36 4.06
CA ILE A 126 -3.14 5.50 5.21
C ILE A 126 -3.99 5.79 6.45
N SER A 127 -4.30 4.70 7.13
CA SER A 127 -5.00 4.69 8.42
C SER A 127 -4.22 5.42 9.51
N ASN A 128 -4.95 6.06 10.42
CA ASN A 128 -4.43 6.66 11.65
C ASN A 128 -3.67 5.62 12.47
N GLY A 129 -2.48 6.01 12.92
CA GLY A 129 -1.62 5.19 13.76
C GLY A 129 -1.95 5.30 15.25
N ILE A 130 -1.85 4.17 15.95
CA ILE A 130 -1.98 4.07 17.41
C ILE A 130 -0.61 4.07 18.06
N ASP A 131 -0.47 4.88 19.10
CA ASP A 131 0.71 4.95 19.96
C ASP A 131 0.77 3.75 20.91
N LEU A 132 1.51 2.75 20.49
CA LEU A 132 1.63 1.49 21.20
C LEU A 132 2.46 1.58 22.48
N GLU A 133 3.29 2.60 22.62
CA GLU A 133 4.10 2.85 23.81
C GLU A 133 3.27 3.59 24.87
N LYS A 134 2.39 4.50 24.43
CA LYS A 134 1.43 5.18 25.30
C LYS A 134 0.34 4.26 25.84
N PHE A 135 -0.24 3.41 25.00
CA PHE A 135 -1.34 2.52 25.39
C PHE A 135 -0.81 1.19 25.92
N LYS A 136 -0.58 1.12 27.23
CA LYS A 136 0.07 -0.02 27.88
C LYS A 136 -0.81 -1.26 27.83
N TYR A 137 -0.28 -2.30 27.19
CA TYR A 137 -0.88 -3.63 27.13
C TYR A 137 -0.96 -4.26 28.52
N ALA A 138 -2.07 -4.94 28.78
CA ALA A 138 -2.19 -5.90 29.86
C ALA A 138 -2.95 -7.12 29.32
N ASP A 139 -2.63 -8.31 29.84
CA ASP A 139 -3.46 -9.47 29.62
C ASP A 139 -4.73 -9.35 30.47
N ARG A 140 -5.89 -9.59 29.87
CA ARG A 140 -7.20 -9.37 30.48
C ARG A 140 -8.09 -10.57 30.24
N GLY A 141 -9.08 -10.73 31.10
CA GLY A 141 -10.17 -11.68 30.93
C GLY A 141 -11.52 -10.98 30.84
N SER A 142 -12.54 -11.81 30.66
CA SER A 142 -13.93 -11.40 30.81
C SER A 142 -14.15 -10.76 32.18
N GLY A 143 -15.04 -9.77 32.23
CA GLY A 143 -15.43 -9.08 33.46
C GLY A 143 -16.71 -8.31 33.23
N PHE A 144 -16.92 -7.23 33.98
CA PHE A 144 -18.21 -6.53 34.02
C PHE A 144 -18.15 -5.07 33.57
N ASN A 145 -16.95 -4.56 33.26
CA ASN A 145 -16.76 -3.15 32.94
C ASN A 145 -16.75 -2.94 31.42
N VAL A 146 -17.81 -2.33 30.91
CA VAL A 146 -17.97 -1.94 29.50
C VAL A 146 -17.62 -0.47 29.36
N ALA A 147 -16.66 -0.15 28.52
CA ALA A 147 -16.29 1.21 28.19
C ALA A 147 -17.06 1.70 26.95
N TYR A 148 -17.35 3.00 26.93
CA TYR A 148 -17.68 3.77 25.74
C TYR A 148 -16.82 5.03 25.75
N VAL A 149 -16.26 5.41 24.60
CA VAL A 149 -15.33 6.54 24.50
C VAL A 149 -15.64 7.38 23.26
N GLY A 150 -15.97 8.65 23.49
CA GLY A 150 -16.17 9.67 22.46
C GLY A 150 -17.35 10.59 22.78
N TYR A 151 -17.52 11.62 21.94
CA TYR A 151 -18.71 12.49 22.02
C TYR A 151 -20.02 11.70 21.95
N ILE A 152 -21.09 12.26 22.48
CA ILE A 152 -22.44 11.69 22.40
C ILE A 152 -23.25 12.59 21.47
N ASN A 153 -23.43 12.12 20.24
CA ASN A 153 -24.13 12.80 19.15
C ASN A 153 -24.71 11.76 18.18
N PHE A 154 -25.48 12.20 17.20
CA PHE A 154 -26.21 11.29 16.30
C PHE A 154 -25.30 10.26 15.60
N LYS A 155 -24.10 10.64 15.15
CA LYS A 155 -23.17 9.74 14.44
C LYS A 155 -22.65 8.60 15.31
N LYS A 156 -22.64 8.76 16.64
CA LYS A 156 -22.15 7.76 17.61
C LYS A 156 -23.23 6.78 18.09
N GLY A 157 -24.45 6.89 17.57
CA GLY A 157 -25.58 6.03 17.91
C GLY A 157 -25.93 5.95 19.40
N PRO A 158 -26.14 7.08 20.09
CA PRO A 158 -26.48 7.14 21.52
C PRO A 158 -27.66 6.26 21.95
N MET A 159 -28.70 6.17 21.12
CA MET A 159 -29.87 5.33 21.44
C MET A 159 -29.49 3.84 21.41
N LEU A 160 -28.75 3.44 20.38
CA LEU A 160 -28.24 2.07 20.25
C LEU A 160 -27.28 1.72 21.40
N LEU A 161 -26.46 2.67 21.86
CA LEU A 161 -25.62 2.50 23.05
C LEU A 161 -26.45 2.09 24.28
N MET A 162 -27.52 2.82 24.56
CA MET A 162 -28.39 2.54 25.70
C MET A 162 -29.08 1.18 25.59
N HIS A 163 -29.66 0.85 24.43
CA HIS A 163 -30.35 -0.42 24.24
C HIS A 163 -29.39 -1.63 24.23
N ALA A 164 -28.22 -1.50 23.60
CA ALA A 164 -27.19 -2.54 23.62
C ALA A 164 -26.67 -2.77 25.04
N PHE A 165 -26.40 -1.69 25.79
CA PHE A 165 -25.96 -1.84 27.17
C PHE A 165 -27.05 -2.39 28.08
N LYS A 166 -28.32 -2.00 27.92
CA LYS A 166 -29.42 -2.61 28.67
C LYS A 166 -29.45 -4.13 28.47
N ALA A 167 -29.36 -4.60 27.24
CA ALA A 167 -29.32 -6.02 26.95
C ALA A 167 -28.10 -6.73 27.57
N ILE A 168 -26.94 -6.07 27.64
CA ILE A 168 -25.77 -6.57 28.36
C ILE A 168 -26.02 -6.63 29.88
N ALA A 169 -26.61 -5.58 30.45
CA ALA A 169 -26.93 -5.47 31.87
C ALA A 169 -28.01 -6.48 32.34
N ASP A 170 -28.81 -7.00 31.40
CA ASP A 170 -29.79 -8.06 31.66
C ASP A 170 -29.17 -9.46 31.68
N ILE A 171 -27.95 -9.63 31.16
CA ILE A 171 -27.20 -10.89 31.27
C ILE A 171 -26.79 -11.14 32.70
N ASP A 172 -26.26 -10.10 33.36
CA ASP A 172 -25.76 -10.15 34.73
C ASP A 172 -25.81 -8.73 35.32
N SER A 173 -26.35 -8.62 36.53
CA SER A 173 -26.55 -7.32 37.21
C SER A 173 -25.26 -6.58 37.55
N ARG A 174 -24.10 -7.25 37.50
CA ARG A 174 -22.78 -6.67 37.77
C ARG A 174 -22.27 -5.79 36.64
N TYR A 175 -22.79 -5.94 35.41
CA TYR A 175 -22.33 -5.14 34.27
C TYR A 175 -22.53 -3.65 34.49
N LYS A 176 -21.50 -2.87 34.18
CA LYS A 176 -21.46 -1.41 34.28
C LYS A 176 -20.93 -0.80 32.99
N LEU A 177 -21.61 0.24 32.50
CA LEU A 177 -21.19 1.07 31.38
C LEU A 177 -20.47 2.30 31.92
N TYR A 178 -19.25 2.51 31.46
CA TYR A 178 -18.45 3.67 31.78
C TYR A 178 -18.29 4.52 30.53
N ILE A 179 -18.69 5.78 30.61
CA ILE A 179 -18.75 6.70 29.48
C ILE A 179 -17.66 7.77 29.67
N ALA A 180 -16.60 7.70 28.86
CA ALA A 180 -15.64 8.78 28.69
C ALA A 180 -16.02 9.62 27.48
N GLY A 181 -16.82 10.66 27.69
CA GLY A 181 -17.43 11.43 26.62
C GLY A 181 -18.22 12.63 27.10
N GLU A 182 -18.60 13.48 26.15
CA GLU A 182 -19.41 14.67 26.38
C GLU A 182 -20.61 14.67 25.44
N PHE A 183 -21.75 15.09 25.96
CA PHE A 183 -22.94 15.34 25.16
C PHE A 183 -22.74 16.60 24.32
N GLN A 184 -22.98 16.50 23.02
CA GLN A 184 -22.96 17.66 22.12
C GLN A 184 -24.36 18.22 21.85
N GLU A 185 -25.39 17.57 22.38
CA GLU A 185 -26.78 17.99 22.21
C GLU A 185 -27.62 17.61 23.43
N GLU A 186 -28.35 18.58 23.98
CA GLU A 186 -29.12 18.46 25.23
C GLU A 186 -30.21 17.39 25.17
N ARG A 187 -30.79 17.13 23.99
CA ARG A 187 -31.80 16.08 23.78
C ARG A 187 -31.28 14.70 24.21
N TYR A 188 -30.00 14.43 24.03
CA TYR A 188 -29.40 13.18 24.49
C TYR A 188 -29.24 13.13 26.01
N VAL A 189 -29.03 14.26 26.69
CA VAL A 189 -29.02 14.31 28.15
C VAL A 189 -30.40 13.93 28.70
N LEU A 190 -31.46 14.57 28.17
CA LEU A 190 -32.84 14.27 28.56
C LEU A 190 -33.20 12.80 28.30
N TYR A 191 -32.86 12.28 27.11
CA TYR A 191 -33.08 10.88 26.75
C TYR A 191 -32.34 9.92 27.68
N PHE A 192 -31.04 10.15 27.93
CA PHE A 192 -30.26 9.26 28.79
C PHE A 192 -30.80 9.28 30.23
N ASN A 193 -31.16 10.45 30.78
CA ASN A 193 -31.72 10.54 32.12
C ASN A 193 -33.03 9.74 32.26
N GLN A 194 -33.95 9.92 31.30
CA GLN A 194 -35.19 9.15 31.26
C GLN A 194 -34.91 7.64 31.14
N MET A 195 -34.13 7.23 30.15
CA MET A 195 -33.92 5.82 29.86
C MET A 195 -33.11 5.10 30.94
N ILE A 196 -32.15 5.78 31.58
CA ILE A 196 -31.44 5.23 32.74
C ILE A 196 -32.42 4.92 33.87
N SER A 197 -33.42 5.78 34.09
CA SER A 197 -34.44 5.55 35.11
C SER A 197 -35.37 4.40 34.75
N GLU A 198 -35.99 4.47 33.56
CA GLU A 198 -36.97 3.49 33.06
C GLU A 198 -36.39 2.08 32.91
N MET A 199 -35.09 1.98 32.59
CA MET A 199 -34.40 0.70 32.42
C MET A 199 -33.75 0.18 33.71
N GLY A 200 -33.84 0.88 34.83
CA GLY A 200 -33.21 0.47 36.10
C GLY A 200 -31.68 0.47 36.05
N LEU A 201 -31.08 1.43 35.34
CA LEU A 201 -29.63 1.51 35.08
C LEU A 201 -28.91 2.59 35.93
N GLN A 202 -29.57 3.20 36.92
CA GLN A 202 -29.09 4.36 37.67
C GLN A 202 -27.68 4.15 38.27
N ASN A 203 -27.40 2.96 38.78
CA ASN A 203 -26.10 2.60 39.39
C ASN A 203 -25.18 1.81 38.44
N ARG A 204 -25.55 1.72 37.16
CA ARG A 204 -24.87 0.91 36.14
C ARG A 204 -24.32 1.74 34.99
N VAL A 205 -24.74 2.99 34.81
CA VAL A 205 -24.16 3.92 33.84
C VAL A 205 -23.37 4.99 34.58
N ILE A 206 -22.05 4.99 34.39
CA ILE A 206 -21.11 5.89 35.06
C ILE A 206 -20.53 6.88 34.03
N TYR A 207 -20.85 8.16 34.20
CA TYR A 207 -20.26 9.22 33.41
C TYR A 207 -18.91 9.63 34.00
N SER A 208 -17.88 9.62 33.16
CA SER A 208 -16.54 10.08 33.51
C SER A 208 -16.18 11.42 32.87
N GLY A 209 -17.08 12.02 32.07
CA GLY A 209 -16.76 13.21 31.28
C GLY A 209 -15.62 12.98 30.29
N TRP A 210 -15.01 14.06 29.79
CA TRP A 210 -13.86 13.96 28.90
C TRP A 210 -12.59 13.52 29.63
N GLN A 211 -11.90 12.51 29.08
CA GLN A 211 -10.71 11.93 29.70
C GLN A 211 -9.43 12.39 29.01
N LYS A 212 -8.59 13.16 29.72
CA LYS A 212 -7.27 13.59 29.22
C LYS A 212 -6.27 12.42 29.13
N ASN A 213 -6.32 11.50 30.08
CA ASN A 213 -5.47 10.30 30.11
C ASN A 213 -6.31 9.04 29.92
N LEU A 214 -6.64 8.76 28.65
CA LEU A 214 -7.43 7.59 28.28
C LEU A 214 -6.71 6.26 28.57
N ASP A 215 -5.37 6.22 28.51
CA ASP A 215 -4.61 5.01 28.83
C ASP A 215 -4.88 4.54 30.26
N SER A 216 -4.80 5.46 31.22
CA SER A 216 -5.09 5.17 32.63
C SER A 216 -6.56 4.78 32.85
N TRP A 217 -7.49 5.54 32.26
CA TRP A 217 -8.93 5.33 32.44
C TRP A 217 -9.43 3.97 31.91
N LEU A 218 -8.75 3.42 30.90
CA LEU A 218 -9.07 2.11 30.33
C LEU A 218 -8.53 0.92 31.17
N ASN A 219 -7.71 1.14 32.20
CA ASN A 219 -6.97 0.08 32.88
C ASN A 219 -7.83 -1.01 33.54
N ASP A 220 -9.02 -0.68 33.98
CA ASP A 220 -9.99 -1.54 34.68
C ASP A 220 -11.14 -2.00 33.78
N LYS A 221 -11.08 -1.73 32.47
CA LYS A 221 -12.16 -2.05 31.51
C LYS A 221 -11.94 -3.42 30.86
N ASN A 222 -13.03 -4.12 30.57
CA ASN A 222 -13.05 -5.44 29.95
C ASN A 222 -13.55 -5.40 28.51
N TYR A 223 -14.50 -4.52 28.19
CA TYR A 223 -15.04 -4.38 26.85
C TYR A 223 -15.01 -2.93 26.39
N ILE A 224 -14.93 -2.70 25.08
CA ILE A 224 -15.16 -1.39 24.48
C ILE A 224 -16.34 -1.51 23.50
N LEU A 225 -17.43 -0.80 23.80
CA LEU A 225 -18.66 -0.81 23.03
C LEU A 225 -18.69 0.36 22.04
N CYS A 226 -18.81 0.03 20.77
CA CYS A 226 -18.99 1.00 19.69
C CYS A 226 -20.37 0.82 19.06
N THR A 227 -21.13 1.90 18.97
CA THR A 227 -22.51 1.94 18.45
C THR A 227 -22.69 2.96 17.34
N SER A 228 -21.60 3.42 16.74
CA SER A 228 -21.64 4.44 15.71
C SER A 228 -22.48 4.02 14.49
N LEU A 229 -23.03 4.99 13.78
CA LEU A 229 -23.71 4.79 12.50
C LEU A 229 -22.69 4.66 11.36
N LEU A 230 -21.68 5.52 11.38
CA LEU A 230 -20.61 5.59 10.38
C LEU A 230 -19.35 6.15 11.04
N GLU A 231 -18.21 5.48 10.82
CA GLU A 231 -16.89 5.93 11.25
C GLU A 231 -15.89 5.69 10.14
N SER A 232 -15.02 6.65 9.88
CA SER A 232 -13.89 6.40 8.99
C SER A 232 -12.86 5.51 9.66
N GLN A 233 -12.57 5.79 10.94
CA GLN A 233 -11.90 4.90 11.90
C GLN A 233 -12.35 5.28 13.31
N ASN A 234 -12.72 4.29 14.12
CA ASN A 234 -12.97 4.51 15.54
C ASN A 234 -11.65 4.37 16.33
N VAL A 235 -10.92 5.47 16.48
CA VAL A 235 -9.59 5.49 17.11
C VAL A 235 -9.64 5.02 18.57
N SER A 236 -10.67 5.37 19.33
CA SER A 236 -10.79 4.96 20.73
C SER A 236 -11.01 3.45 20.89
N VAL A 237 -11.73 2.81 19.96
CA VAL A 237 -11.79 1.33 19.89
C VAL A 237 -10.42 0.73 19.65
N MET A 238 -9.64 1.29 18.70
CA MET A 238 -8.29 0.78 18.40
C MET A 238 -7.33 0.96 19.59
N GLN A 239 -7.44 2.06 20.32
CA GLN A 239 -6.69 2.32 21.56
C GLN A 239 -7.05 1.33 22.69
N ALA A 240 -8.32 0.98 22.82
CA ALA A 240 -8.75 -0.05 23.77
C ALA A 240 -8.26 -1.45 23.35
N MET A 241 -8.37 -1.79 22.06
CA MET A 241 -7.82 -3.05 21.52
C MET A 241 -6.32 -3.15 21.76
N SER A 242 -5.56 -2.05 21.62
CA SER A 242 -4.12 -2.04 21.93
C SER A 242 -3.81 -2.20 23.42
N LYS A 243 -4.79 -2.05 24.32
CA LYS A 243 -4.62 -2.40 25.75
C LYS A 243 -5.08 -3.83 26.07
N GLY A 244 -5.45 -4.62 25.06
CA GLY A 244 -5.96 -5.97 25.23
C GLY A 244 -7.45 -6.04 25.60
N ILE A 245 -8.23 -4.96 25.39
CA ILE A 245 -9.65 -4.89 25.73
C ILE A 245 -10.49 -5.45 24.57
N LYS A 246 -11.46 -6.34 24.87
CA LYS A 246 -12.31 -6.97 23.85
C LYS A 246 -13.21 -5.94 23.15
N PRO A 247 -13.12 -5.81 21.81
CA PRO A 247 -13.97 -4.90 21.06
C PRO A 247 -15.38 -5.48 20.82
N LEU A 248 -16.40 -4.66 21.00
CA LEU A 248 -17.79 -4.92 20.64
C LEU A 248 -18.25 -3.86 19.65
N ILE A 249 -18.04 -4.11 18.36
CA ILE A 249 -18.16 -3.07 17.32
C ILE A 249 -19.48 -3.23 16.58
N HIS A 250 -20.37 -2.25 16.65
CA HIS A 250 -21.54 -2.26 15.78
C HIS A 250 -21.12 -2.26 14.31
N ASN A 251 -21.90 -2.92 13.46
CA ASN A 251 -21.71 -2.99 12.02
C ASN A 251 -22.07 -1.65 11.34
N PHE A 252 -21.42 -0.58 11.79
CA PHE A 252 -21.47 0.74 11.19
C PHE A 252 -20.99 0.66 9.73
N VAL A 253 -21.38 1.65 8.92
CA VAL A 253 -20.98 1.71 7.50
C VAL A 253 -19.45 1.71 7.39
N GLY A 254 -18.88 0.61 6.90
CA GLY A 254 -17.43 0.43 6.76
C GLY A 254 -16.75 -0.45 7.82
N ALA A 255 -17.43 -0.85 8.90
CA ALA A 255 -16.82 -1.59 10.02
C ALA A 255 -16.07 -2.86 9.58
N LYS A 256 -16.69 -3.66 8.70
CA LYS A 256 -16.13 -4.92 8.17
C LYS A 256 -14.94 -4.72 7.21
N THR A 257 -14.66 -3.49 6.79
CA THR A 257 -13.44 -3.14 6.04
C THR A 257 -12.26 -2.80 6.96
N ILE A 258 -12.55 -2.48 8.23
CA ILE A 258 -11.58 -2.01 9.22
C ILE A 258 -11.30 -3.07 10.28
N TYR A 259 -12.27 -3.92 10.63
CA TYR A 259 -12.16 -4.88 11.73
C TYR A 259 -12.55 -6.30 11.27
N PRO A 260 -11.95 -7.35 11.85
CA PRO A 260 -12.37 -8.73 11.66
C PRO A 260 -13.86 -8.91 11.99
N LYS A 261 -14.58 -9.68 11.15
CA LYS A 261 -16.03 -9.90 11.31
C LYS A 261 -16.42 -10.40 12.70
N LYS A 262 -15.55 -11.18 13.36
CA LYS A 262 -15.78 -11.70 14.72
C LYS A 262 -15.80 -10.65 15.82
N TYR A 263 -15.39 -9.40 15.54
CA TYR A 263 -15.50 -8.27 16.47
C TYR A 263 -16.72 -7.40 16.17
N VAL A 264 -17.49 -7.73 15.12
CA VAL A 264 -18.54 -6.88 14.56
C VAL A 264 -19.91 -7.52 14.76
N TRP A 265 -20.84 -6.80 15.39
CA TRP A 265 -22.22 -7.21 15.61
C TRP A 265 -23.20 -6.31 14.85
N SER A 266 -24.28 -6.89 14.34
CA SER A 266 -25.33 -6.20 13.58
C SER A 266 -26.63 -6.08 14.39
N SER A 267 -26.86 -7.00 15.33
CA SER A 267 -28.03 -6.99 16.23
C SER A 267 -27.62 -6.99 17.71
N ILE A 268 -28.55 -6.60 18.58
CA ILE A 268 -28.34 -6.63 20.03
C ILE A 268 -28.08 -8.06 20.51
N ASP A 269 -28.75 -9.06 19.93
CA ASP A 269 -28.52 -10.47 20.24
C ASP A 269 -27.09 -10.92 19.89
N GLU A 270 -26.55 -10.47 18.75
CA GLU A 270 -25.15 -10.72 18.40
C GLU A 270 -24.21 -10.05 19.41
N CYS A 271 -24.48 -8.81 19.80
CA CYS A 271 -23.69 -8.09 20.82
C CYS A 271 -23.66 -8.86 22.15
N THR A 272 -24.81 -9.30 22.64
CA THR A 272 -24.90 -10.06 23.90
C THR A 272 -24.24 -11.44 23.80
N LYS A 273 -24.35 -12.12 22.65
CA LYS A 273 -23.61 -13.38 22.40
C LYS A 273 -22.10 -13.16 22.47
N MET A 274 -21.57 -12.07 21.90
CA MET A 274 -20.14 -11.74 21.99
C MET A 274 -19.66 -11.45 23.42
N VAL A 275 -20.53 -10.90 24.27
CA VAL A 275 -20.24 -10.68 25.69
C VAL A 275 -20.26 -11.99 26.49
N LYS A 276 -21.19 -12.90 26.18
CA LYS A 276 -21.29 -14.24 26.81
C LYS A 276 -20.21 -15.21 26.36
N ASP A 277 -19.61 -14.96 25.21
CA ASP A 277 -18.55 -15.77 24.65
C ASP A 277 -17.34 -15.81 25.59
N LYS A 278 -16.94 -17.04 25.95
CA LYS A 278 -15.81 -17.31 26.84
C LYS A 278 -14.46 -17.03 26.19
N GLU A 279 -14.40 -16.92 24.86
CA GLU A 279 -13.18 -16.54 24.17
C GLU A 279 -12.86 -15.07 24.43
N TYR A 280 -11.79 -14.84 25.18
CA TYR A 280 -11.22 -13.52 25.44
C TYR A 280 -9.72 -13.56 25.17
N ASN A 281 -9.27 -12.91 24.09
CA ASN A 281 -7.89 -12.96 23.64
C ASN A 281 -7.26 -11.57 23.53
N SER A 282 -6.79 -11.04 24.67
CA SER A 282 -6.12 -9.74 24.75
C SER A 282 -4.97 -9.61 23.76
N ARG A 283 -4.17 -10.67 23.62
CA ARG A 283 -3.01 -10.67 22.73
C ARG A 283 -3.42 -10.54 21.27
N GLU A 284 -4.50 -11.21 20.86
CA GLU A 284 -5.00 -11.08 19.50
C GLU A 284 -5.49 -9.66 19.20
N TYR A 285 -6.25 -9.05 20.10
CA TYR A 285 -6.76 -7.68 19.93
C TYR A 285 -5.58 -6.70 19.79
N ARG A 286 -4.57 -6.88 20.63
CA ARG A 286 -3.32 -6.11 20.60
C ARG A 286 -2.62 -6.27 19.27
N SER A 287 -2.31 -7.51 18.87
CA SER A 287 -1.52 -7.80 17.67
C SER A 287 -2.23 -7.40 16.38
N TYR A 288 -3.56 -7.37 16.38
CA TYR A 288 -4.32 -6.78 15.27
C TYR A 288 -3.96 -5.30 15.04
N ILE A 289 -3.86 -4.52 16.11
CA ILE A 289 -3.47 -3.11 16.04
C ILE A 289 -1.97 -2.97 15.73
N GLU A 290 -1.11 -3.80 16.32
CA GLU A 290 0.33 -3.80 16.06
C GLU A 290 0.66 -3.95 14.58
N ASN A 291 0.01 -4.92 13.92
CA ASN A 291 0.34 -5.29 12.55
C ASN A 291 -0.26 -4.36 11.49
N GLY A 292 -1.40 -3.70 11.79
CA GLY A 292 -2.16 -2.94 10.80
C GLY A 292 -2.20 -1.43 11.03
N PHE A 293 -2.14 -0.99 12.29
CA PHE A 293 -2.54 0.35 12.71
C PHE A 293 -1.57 0.97 13.72
N SER A 294 -0.32 0.51 13.79
CA SER A 294 0.69 1.16 14.64
C SER A 294 1.11 2.52 14.06
N ARG A 295 1.57 3.43 14.92
CA ARG A 295 2.19 4.70 14.48
C ARG A 295 3.35 4.47 13.50
N ASN A 296 4.15 3.43 13.70
CA ASN A 296 5.25 3.09 12.80
C ASN A 296 4.73 2.68 11.41
N THR A 297 3.66 1.89 11.36
CA THR A 297 3.01 1.50 10.09
C THR A 297 2.46 2.72 9.33
N GLU A 298 1.84 3.68 10.02
CA GLU A 298 1.40 4.94 9.43
C GLU A 298 2.59 5.74 8.89
N LYS A 299 3.63 5.92 9.70
CA LYS A 299 4.86 6.63 9.34
C LYS A 299 5.53 6.04 8.10
N ASP A 300 5.71 4.72 8.05
CA ASP A 300 6.36 4.04 6.93
C ASP A 300 5.60 4.24 5.62
N LYS A 301 4.26 4.21 5.67
CA LYS A 301 3.41 4.48 4.50
C LYS A 301 3.52 5.94 4.04
N ILE A 302 3.55 6.90 4.97
CA ILE A 302 3.71 8.33 4.64
C ILE A 302 5.10 8.57 4.02
N LEU A 303 6.16 8.01 4.60
CA LEU A 303 7.52 8.13 4.05
C LEU A 303 7.61 7.52 2.65
N LYS A 304 7.00 6.35 2.44
CA LYS A 304 6.93 5.73 1.11
C LYS A 304 6.21 6.62 0.11
N LEU A 305 5.08 7.24 0.50
CA LEU A 305 4.32 8.17 -0.33
C LEU A 305 5.16 9.40 -0.72
N PHE A 306 5.88 9.99 0.24
CA PHE A 306 6.72 11.15 -0.04
C PHE A 306 7.88 10.78 -0.96
N ASN A 307 8.51 9.62 -0.75
CA ASN A 307 9.55 9.13 -1.64
C ASN A 307 9.03 8.92 -3.06
N GLN A 308 7.82 8.36 -3.24
CA GLN A 308 7.19 8.23 -4.55
C GLN A 308 6.99 9.59 -5.22
N LEU A 309 6.40 10.56 -4.50
CA LEU A 309 6.19 11.92 -5.02
C LEU A 309 7.50 12.63 -5.39
N LEU A 310 8.56 12.43 -4.60
CA LEU A 310 9.88 13.01 -4.85
C LEU A 310 10.56 12.38 -6.05
N ILE A 311 10.51 11.04 -6.17
CA ILE A 311 11.03 10.30 -7.32
C ILE A 311 10.30 10.69 -8.62
N GLU A 312 8.97 10.83 -8.60
CA GLU A 312 8.20 11.23 -9.78
C GLU A 312 8.66 12.58 -10.35
N GLU A 313 8.87 13.60 -9.52
CA GLU A 313 9.34 14.92 -9.98
C GLU A 313 10.78 14.87 -10.50
N ASP A 314 11.69 14.25 -9.75
CA ASP A 314 13.09 14.10 -10.18
C ASP A 314 13.15 13.32 -11.49
N SER A 315 12.32 12.28 -11.66
CA SER A 315 12.25 11.52 -12.91
C SER A 315 11.72 12.39 -14.06
N SER A 316 10.63 13.14 -13.89
CA SER A 316 10.03 13.94 -14.97
C SER A 316 10.92 15.10 -15.45
N LYS A 317 11.62 15.78 -14.53
CA LYS A 317 12.56 16.87 -14.86
C LYS A 317 13.78 16.32 -15.55
N ASN A 318 14.38 15.27 -14.99
CA ASN A 318 15.56 14.65 -15.59
C ASN A 318 15.26 14.03 -16.96
N ILE A 319 14.04 13.53 -17.20
CA ILE A 319 13.61 13.01 -18.51
C ILE A 319 13.46 14.12 -19.54
N SER A 320 12.82 15.23 -19.19
CA SER A 320 12.68 16.38 -20.11
C SER A 320 14.04 16.92 -20.53
N ASP A 321 14.96 17.05 -19.58
CA ASP A 321 16.32 17.51 -19.84
C ASP A 321 17.16 16.49 -20.60
N TYR A 322 16.97 15.19 -20.33
CA TYR A 322 17.60 14.11 -21.10
C TYR A 322 17.11 14.10 -22.54
N LEU A 323 15.79 14.11 -22.78
CA LEU A 323 15.21 14.09 -24.14
C LEU A 323 15.61 15.32 -24.98
N LYS A 324 15.80 16.49 -24.36
CA LYS A 324 16.32 17.68 -25.07
C LYS A 324 17.77 17.53 -25.51
N LYS A 325 18.59 16.78 -24.76
CA LYS A 325 20.02 16.61 -25.04
C LYS A 325 20.30 15.52 -26.07
N VAL A 326 19.41 14.53 -26.18
CA VAL A 326 19.65 13.37 -27.02
C VAL A 326 19.03 13.56 -28.41
N ASN A 327 19.87 13.51 -29.46
CA ASN A 327 19.47 13.72 -30.84
C ASN A 327 18.76 12.46 -31.39
N LEU A 328 17.43 12.44 -31.37
CA LEU A 328 16.58 11.32 -31.85
C LEU A 328 16.63 11.18 -33.40
N LYS A 329 17.80 10.92 -33.97
CA LYS A 329 17.93 10.43 -35.35
C LYS A 329 17.85 8.90 -35.31
N GLY A 330 16.67 8.37 -35.64
CA GLY A 330 16.30 6.96 -35.51
C GLY A 330 17.27 5.98 -36.15
N GLY A 331 17.53 4.88 -35.43
CA GLY A 331 18.37 3.75 -35.78
C GLY A 331 18.88 3.06 -34.52
N ASN A 332 19.11 1.74 -34.55
CA ASN A 332 19.76 1.01 -33.46
C ASN A 332 21.21 1.49 -33.32
N LYS A 333 21.48 2.48 -32.47
CA LYS A 333 22.82 3.08 -32.33
C LYS A 333 23.64 2.47 -31.18
N PHE A 334 23.63 1.14 -31.08
CA PHE A 334 24.80 0.42 -30.57
C PHE A 334 25.48 -0.17 -31.81
N LYS A 335 26.62 0.38 -32.22
CA LYS A 335 27.52 -0.32 -33.16
C LYS A 335 28.06 -1.57 -32.46
N ASP A 336 28.46 -2.59 -33.21
CA ASP A 336 29.08 -3.83 -32.67
C ASP A 336 30.26 -3.51 -31.75
N ILE A 337 29.98 -3.39 -30.45
CA ILE A 337 30.99 -3.31 -29.41
C ILE A 337 31.52 -4.73 -29.28
N LYS A 338 32.83 -4.93 -29.52
CA LYS A 338 33.44 -6.27 -29.57
C LYS A 338 33.14 -7.15 -28.35
N THR A 339 32.81 -6.53 -27.21
CA THR A 339 32.54 -7.19 -25.92
C THR A 339 31.06 -7.35 -25.57
N LEU A 340 30.13 -6.85 -26.40
CA LEU A 340 28.69 -6.82 -26.14
C LEU A 340 27.87 -7.29 -27.35
N THR A 341 27.05 -8.33 -27.20
CA THR A 341 26.07 -8.74 -28.22
C THR A 341 24.68 -8.17 -27.90
N LEU A 342 24.01 -7.60 -28.91
CA LEU A 342 22.58 -7.27 -28.86
C LEU A 342 21.76 -8.50 -29.23
N ILE A 343 20.91 -8.97 -28.31
CA ILE A 343 20.06 -10.15 -28.55
C ILE A 343 18.60 -9.76 -28.51
N THR A 344 17.87 -10.13 -29.57
CA THR A 344 16.42 -10.06 -29.57
C THR A 344 15.87 -11.16 -28.64
N LYS A 345 14.89 -10.83 -27.79
CA LYS A 345 14.30 -11.75 -26.81
C LYS A 345 13.91 -13.12 -27.38
N ARG A 346 13.52 -13.20 -28.67
CA ARG A 346 13.15 -14.43 -29.37
C ARG A 346 14.33 -15.38 -29.67
N ASN A 347 15.55 -14.87 -29.77
CA ASN A 347 16.71 -15.64 -30.27
C ASN A 347 17.67 -16.11 -29.16
N LEU A 348 17.29 -15.97 -27.87
CA LEU A 348 18.22 -16.19 -26.75
C LEU A 348 18.74 -17.63 -26.64
N HIS A 349 17.99 -18.61 -27.16
CA HIS A 349 18.35 -20.03 -27.15
C HIS A 349 18.98 -20.53 -28.46
N GLU A 350 18.81 -19.79 -29.56
CA GLU A 350 19.30 -20.17 -30.90
C GLU A 350 20.59 -19.42 -31.29
N ALA A 351 20.89 -18.30 -30.63
CA ALA A 351 22.05 -17.48 -30.94
C ALA A 351 23.36 -18.16 -30.49
N LYS A 352 24.32 -18.31 -31.43
CA LYS A 352 25.72 -18.59 -31.10
C LYS A 352 26.37 -17.31 -30.57
N ILE A 353 26.31 -17.10 -29.25
CA ILE A 353 26.82 -15.88 -28.61
C ILE A 353 28.25 -16.11 -28.14
N ASN A 354 29.20 -15.39 -28.75
CA ASN A 354 30.63 -15.50 -28.43
C ASN A 354 31.16 -14.34 -27.56
N THR A 355 30.32 -13.38 -27.17
CA THR A 355 30.72 -12.23 -26.33
C THR A 355 30.54 -12.50 -24.85
N GLU A 356 31.38 -11.87 -24.02
CA GLU A 356 31.31 -11.99 -22.56
C GLU A 356 30.03 -11.39 -21.98
N ASN A 357 29.58 -10.26 -22.54
CA ASN A 357 28.40 -9.54 -22.08
C ASN A 357 27.32 -9.51 -23.18
N THR A 358 26.07 -9.39 -22.74
CA THR A 358 24.89 -9.35 -23.60
C THR A 358 23.91 -8.29 -23.11
N ILE A 359 23.34 -7.53 -24.04
CA ILE A 359 22.19 -6.66 -23.80
C ILE A 359 20.93 -7.29 -24.40
N ILE A 360 19.84 -7.32 -23.63
CA ILE A 360 18.57 -7.91 -24.05
C ILE A 360 17.65 -6.80 -24.58
N ALA A 361 17.17 -6.94 -25.81
CA ALA A 361 16.19 -6.02 -26.39
C ALA A 361 15.09 -6.78 -27.17
N ASN A 362 14.00 -6.11 -27.54
CA ASN A 362 13.10 -6.65 -28.56
C ASN A 362 13.49 -6.12 -29.94
N GLU A 363 13.05 -6.83 -30.97
CA GLU A 363 13.19 -6.37 -32.34
C GLU A 363 12.45 -5.02 -32.52
N GLY A 364 13.17 -4.03 -33.06
CA GLY A 364 12.64 -2.69 -33.29
C GLY A 364 12.66 -1.73 -32.10
N ASP A 365 13.02 -2.20 -30.90
CA ASP A 365 13.30 -1.33 -29.74
C ASP A 365 14.59 -0.53 -29.97
N ILE A 366 14.68 0.68 -29.39
CA ILE A 366 15.81 1.59 -29.59
C ILE A 366 16.61 1.68 -28.30
N ILE A 367 17.90 1.41 -28.38
CA ILE A 367 18.86 1.74 -27.32
C ILE A 367 19.58 3.02 -27.75
N LEU A 368 19.57 4.01 -26.87
CA LEU A 368 20.04 5.35 -27.18
C LEU A 368 21.10 5.80 -26.17
N PRO A 369 22.38 5.79 -26.56
CA PRO A 369 23.46 6.31 -25.72
C PRO A 369 23.29 7.81 -25.44
N TYR A 370 23.76 8.25 -24.27
CA TYR A 370 23.72 9.66 -23.87
C TYR A 370 24.75 10.51 -24.65
N MET A 371 25.89 9.92 -25.00
CA MET A 371 26.93 10.49 -25.88
C MET A 371 26.90 9.79 -27.24
N ASP A 372 27.70 10.24 -28.23
CA ASP A 372 27.73 9.60 -29.56
C ASP A 372 28.20 8.12 -29.52
N GLU A 373 28.92 7.72 -28.46
CA GLU A 373 29.42 6.36 -28.25
C GLU A 373 29.11 5.84 -26.84
N PHE A 374 28.98 4.52 -26.71
CA PHE A 374 28.78 3.87 -25.42
C PHE A 374 30.09 3.79 -24.63
N ASN A 375 30.03 4.17 -23.35
CA ASN A 375 31.16 4.06 -22.44
C ASN A 375 31.39 2.60 -22.00
N GLU A 376 32.34 1.92 -22.63
CA GLU A 376 32.69 0.51 -22.32
C GLU A 376 33.06 0.27 -20.85
N ASN A 377 33.52 1.30 -20.11
CA ASN A 377 33.78 1.18 -18.67
C ASN A 377 32.53 0.79 -17.86
N THR A 378 31.35 1.01 -18.42
CA THR A 378 30.07 0.53 -17.86
C THR A 378 30.06 -0.98 -17.69
N LEU A 379 30.75 -1.73 -18.56
CA LEU A 379 30.83 -3.19 -18.48
C LEU A 379 31.67 -3.66 -17.29
N ASN A 380 32.63 -2.86 -16.84
CA ASN A 380 33.50 -3.18 -15.69
C ASN A 380 32.71 -3.37 -14.39
N TYR A 381 31.49 -2.83 -14.29
CA TYR A 381 30.63 -3.07 -13.13
C TYR A 381 30.24 -4.54 -12.99
N LEU A 382 30.07 -5.28 -14.10
CA LEU A 382 29.77 -6.71 -14.08
C LEU A 382 30.94 -7.57 -13.57
N ASN A 383 32.16 -7.02 -13.61
CA ASN A 383 33.38 -7.59 -13.04
C ASN A 383 33.57 -7.30 -11.54
N LYS A 384 32.64 -6.56 -10.93
CA LYS A 384 32.64 -6.20 -9.51
C LYS A 384 31.40 -6.80 -8.82
N ASP A 385 30.87 -6.09 -7.83
CA ASP A 385 29.75 -6.51 -7.00
C ASP A 385 28.36 -6.40 -7.67
N TYR A 386 28.27 -6.28 -9.00
CA TYR A 386 27.00 -6.10 -9.70
C TYR A 386 26.58 -7.32 -10.50
N VAL A 387 25.29 -7.66 -10.43
CA VAL A 387 24.68 -8.78 -11.18
C VAL A 387 24.22 -8.35 -12.57
N MET A 388 23.95 -7.06 -12.75
CA MET A 388 23.49 -6.50 -14.01
C MET A 388 23.73 -4.99 -14.06
N VAL A 389 23.71 -4.43 -15.27
CA VAL A 389 23.67 -2.99 -15.50
C VAL A 389 22.40 -2.64 -16.26
N ALA A 390 21.49 -1.88 -15.65
CA ALA A 390 20.24 -1.42 -16.25
C ALA A 390 20.30 0.09 -16.56
N PRO A 391 19.74 0.54 -17.70
CA PRO A 391 19.53 1.96 -17.95
C PRO A 391 18.54 2.51 -16.92
N ARG A 392 18.77 3.75 -16.48
CA ARG A 392 17.86 4.46 -15.59
C ARG A 392 16.49 4.64 -16.24
N TYR A 393 16.47 5.08 -17.50
CA TYR A 393 15.23 5.43 -18.20
C TYR A 393 14.82 4.37 -19.22
N VAL A 394 13.56 4.01 -19.15
CA VAL A 394 12.87 3.15 -20.13
C VAL A 394 11.64 3.87 -20.62
N PHE A 395 11.53 4.16 -21.91
CA PHE A 395 10.39 4.84 -22.51
C PHE A 395 9.55 3.86 -23.33
N ASN A 396 8.24 3.91 -23.21
CA ASN A 396 7.34 3.20 -24.10
C ASN A 396 6.90 4.13 -25.23
N LEU A 397 7.09 3.68 -26.46
CA LEU A 397 6.72 4.34 -27.70
C LEU A 397 5.48 3.69 -28.30
N ASN A 398 4.51 4.51 -28.73
CA ASN A 398 3.37 4.05 -29.53
C ASN A 398 3.77 3.85 -31.00
N ASP A 399 2.84 3.40 -31.85
CA ASP A 399 3.09 3.17 -33.28
C ASP A 399 3.52 4.43 -34.06
N LYS A 400 3.30 5.63 -33.50
CA LYS A 400 3.74 6.92 -34.04
C LYS A 400 5.08 7.40 -33.43
N ASN A 401 5.79 6.53 -32.72
CA ASN A 401 7.02 6.84 -31.97
C ASN A 401 6.86 7.95 -30.91
N GLN A 402 5.65 8.15 -30.38
CA GLN A 402 5.41 9.10 -29.29
C GLN A 402 5.54 8.39 -27.94
N ILE A 403 6.17 9.06 -26.98
CA ILE A 403 6.30 8.56 -25.61
C ILE A 403 4.94 8.66 -24.92
N PHE A 404 4.44 7.55 -24.37
CA PHE A 404 3.16 7.53 -23.63
C PHE A 404 3.28 6.98 -22.20
N ASN A 405 4.40 6.33 -21.86
CA ASN A 405 4.70 5.86 -20.51
C ASN A 405 6.22 5.68 -20.36
N TYR A 406 6.75 5.65 -19.15
CA TYR A 406 8.15 5.36 -18.89
C TYR A 406 8.39 4.75 -17.50
N TYR A 407 9.58 4.16 -17.30
CA TYR A 407 10.07 3.71 -16.01
C TYR A 407 11.36 4.46 -15.66
N ASP A 408 11.44 5.00 -14.43
CA ASP A 408 12.70 5.41 -13.79
C ASP A 408 13.14 4.29 -12.84
N ARG A 409 14.19 3.58 -13.21
CA ARG A 409 14.73 2.45 -12.46
C ARG A 409 15.67 2.87 -11.32
N ASN A 410 15.88 4.17 -11.08
CA ASN A 410 16.80 4.67 -10.06
C ASN A 410 16.46 4.21 -8.63
N PHE A 411 15.22 3.81 -8.38
CA PHE A 411 14.84 3.15 -7.13
C PHE A 411 15.66 1.88 -6.82
N TYR A 412 16.16 1.19 -7.85
CA TYR A 412 17.00 0.00 -7.72
C TYR A 412 18.50 0.30 -7.76
N LYS A 413 18.90 1.57 -7.74
CA LYS A 413 20.31 1.96 -7.77
C LYS A 413 21.05 1.37 -6.58
N ASP A 414 22.01 0.51 -6.88
CA ASP A 414 22.86 -0.19 -5.93
C ASP A 414 22.08 -1.09 -4.94
N ALA A 415 20.82 -1.43 -5.27
CA ALA A 415 19.98 -2.32 -4.47
C ALA A 415 20.51 -3.76 -4.52
N PRO A 416 20.58 -4.48 -3.38
CA PRO A 416 20.93 -5.90 -3.37
C PRO A 416 19.92 -6.74 -4.16
N ALA A 417 20.39 -7.77 -4.86
CA ALA A 417 19.54 -8.69 -5.62
C ALA A 417 18.46 -9.35 -4.75
N ALA A 418 18.74 -9.63 -3.47
CA ALA A 418 17.74 -10.11 -2.51
C ALA A 418 16.56 -9.15 -2.33
N TYR A 419 16.83 -7.83 -2.30
CA TYR A 419 15.81 -6.81 -2.20
C TYR A 419 14.97 -6.72 -3.47
N VAL A 420 15.62 -6.79 -4.64
CA VAL A 420 14.92 -6.78 -5.94
C VAL A 420 14.01 -8.01 -6.07
N LEU A 421 14.52 -9.19 -5.73
CA LEU A 421 13.76 -10.45 -5.74
C LEU A 421 12.54 -10.39 -4.82
N LYS A 422 12.71 -9.88 -3.58
CA LYS A 422 11.59 -9.67 -2.65
C LYS A 422 10.56 -8.69 -3.22
N THR A 423 11.03 -7.60 -3.83
CA THR A 423 10.15 -6.59 -4.44
C THR A 423 9.33 -7.20 -5.58
N PHE A 424 9.96 -7.97 -6.47
CA PHE A 424 9.28 -8.65 -7.56
C PHE A 424 8.21 -9.61 -7.02
N PHE A 425 8.53 -10.39 -5.98
CA PHE A 425 7.58 -11.33 -5.41
C PHE A 425 6.40 -10.63 -4.71
N THR A 426 6.68 -9.61 -3.91
CA THR A 426 5.65 -8.94 -3.11
C THR A 426 4.77 -8.00 -3.91
N THR A 427 5.33 -7.36 -4.95
CA THR A 427 4.59 -6.37 -5.75
C THR A 427 4.07 -6.96 -7.06
N GLY A 428 4.72 -8.00 -7.58
CA GLY A 428 4.49 -8.50 -8.94
C GLY A 428 4.95 -7.54 -10.04
N GLU A 429 5.60 -6.41 -9.71
CA GLU A 429 6.11 -5.44 -10.67
C GLU A 429 7.62 -5.60 -10.88
N MET A 430 8.02 -5.59 -12.15
CA MET A 430 9.42 -5.72 -12.54
C MET A 430 10.03 -4.43 -13.08
N SER A 431 9.26 -3.36 -13.27
CA SER A 431 9.74 -2.09 -13.87
C SER A 431 10.51 -2.30 -15.20
N CYS A 432 10.06 -3.27 -15.99
CA CYS A 432 10.67 -3.68 -17.25
C CYS A 432 12.15 -4.13 -17.12
N MET A 433 12.64 -4.50 -15.93
CA MET A 433 14.07 -4.60 -15.57
C MET A 433 14.95 -5.40 -16.56
N ASN A 434 14.39 -6.37 -17.29
CA ASN A 434 15.18 -7.18 -18.21
C ASN A 434 15.58 -6.43 -19.48
N LEU A 435 14.63 -5.71 -20.07
CA LEU A 435 14.82 -5.08 -21.38
C LEU A 435 15.76 -3.87 -21.27
N GLY A 436 16.67 -3.77 -22.23
CA GLY A 436 17.72 -2.77 -22.27
C GLY A 436 18.83 -3.00 -21.26
N SER A 437 18.80 -4.07 -20.46
CA SER A 437 19.81 -4.30 -19.44
C SER A 437 20.93 -5.21 -19.94
N ILE A 438 22.13 -4.97 -19.41
CA ILE A 438 23.35 -5.69 -19.73
C ILE A 438 23.65 -6.72 -18.63
N TYR A 439 23.98 -7.93 -19.06
CA TYR A 439 24.33 -9.07 -18.22
C TYR A 439 25.62 -9.72 -18.70
N ARG A 440 26.22 -10.54 -17.84
CA ARG A 440 27.17 -11.56 -18.33
C ARG A 440 26.40 -12.59 -19.14
N THR A 441 26.88 -12.90 -20.35
CA THR A 441 26.24 -13.85 -21.27
C THR A 441 25.98 -15.21 -20.62
N LYS A 442 26.93 -15.72 -19.82
CA LYS A 442 26.76 -16.99 -19.09
C LYS A 442 25.61 -16.96 -18.08
N GLU A 443 25.34 -15.81 -17.45
CA GLU A 443 24.30 -15.70 -16.44
C GLU A 443 22.90 -15.74 -17.06
N ILE A 444 22.69 -15.14 -18.24
CA ILE A 444 21.39 -15.20 -18.92
C ILE A 444 21.13 -16.58 -19.54
N LEU A 445 22.14 -17.18 -20.19
CA LEU A 445 22.00 -18.49 -20.84
C LEU A 445 21.71 -19.62 -19.85
N ASN A 446 22.32 -19.57 -18.67
CA ASN A 446 22.12 -20.58 -17.63
C ASN A 446 20.80 -20.43 -16.85
N ASN A 447 20.02 -19.38 -17.11
CA ASN A 447 18.81 -19.06 -16.34
C ASN A 447 17.57 -18.80 -17.21
N SER A 448 17.71 -18.82 -18.53
CA SER A 448 16.59 -18.77 -19.48
C SER A 448 15.72 -20.03 -19.40
N THR A 449 14.55 -20.01 -20.03
CA THR A 449 13.44 -20.95 -19.79
C THR A 449 12.73 -21.28 -21.09
N ASN A 450 11.98 -22.39 -21.08
CA ASN A 450 11.17 -22.89 -22.18
C ASN A 450 10.12 -21.87 -22.68
N GLU A 451 9.76 -21.95 -23.96
CA GLU A 451 8.82 -21.09 -24.70
C GLU A 451 7.40 -21.08 -24.14
N ALA A 452 7.00 -22.11 -23.38
CA ALA A 452 5.66 -22.21 -22.75
C ALA A 452 5.27 -21.01 -21.88
N PHE A 453 6.25 -20.19 -21.45
CA PHE A 453 6.07 -18.98 -20.64
C PHE A 453 6.41 -17.68 -21.40
N GLU A 454 6.29 -17.63 -22.74
CA GLU A 454 6.73 -16.48 -23.59
C GLU A 454 6.37 -15.08 -23.02
N GLY A 455 5.16 -14.93 -22.44
CA GLY A 455 4.68 -13.70 -21.82
C GLY A 455 5.22 -13.37 -20.41
N ALA A 456 5.94 -14.29 -19.77
CA ALA A 456 6.51 -14.14 -18.43
C ALA A 456 7.98 -14.60 -18.32
N LEU A 457 8.65 -14.88 -19.44
CA LEU A 457 10.06 -15.29 -19.51
C LEU A 457 10.99 -14.37 -18.71
N ASP A 458 10.82 -13.05 -18.86
CA ASP A 458 11.66 -12.06 -18.19
C ASP A 458 11.56 -12.21 -16.66
N TYR A 459 10.36 -12.51 -16.16
CA TYR A 459 10.10 -12.64 -14.73
C TYR A 459 10.82 -13.85 -14.15
N ILE A 460 10.69 -15.01 -14.81
CA ILE A 460 11.32 -16.26 -14.40
C ILE A 460 12.84 -16.13 -14.48
N MET A 461 13.35 -15.63 -15.61
CA MET A 461 14.79 -15.47 -15.82
C MET A 461 15.40 -14.55 -14.77
N LEU A 462 14.79 -13.38 -14.51
CA LEU A 462 15.32 -12.46 -13.50
C LEU A 462 15.23 -13.02 -12.09
N SER A 463 14.16 -13.73 -11.75
CA SER A 463 14.05 -14.40 -10.45
C SER A 463 15.21 -15.36 -10.23
N ARG A 464 15.56 -16.15 -11.25
CA ARG A 464 16.70 -17.07 -11.21
C ARG A 464 18.05 -16.36 -11.12
N VAL A 465 18.28 -15.35 -11.97
CA VAL A 465 19.51 -14.55 -11.97
C VAL A 465 19.75 -13.91 -10.59
N PHE A 466 18.75 -13.22 -10.03
CA PHE A 466 18.89 -12.60 -8.70
C PHE A 466 19.07 -13.62 -7.59
N SER A 467 18.38 -14.77 -7.66
CA SER A 467 18.51 -15.82 -6.63
C SER A 467 19.91 -16.42 -6.52
N LYS A 468 20.70 -16.42 -7.61
CA LYS A 468 22.07 -16.95 -7.63
C LYS A 468 23.10 -15.93 -7.12
N ALA A 469 22.71 -14.67 -6.96
CA ALA A 469 23.62 -13.57 -6.66
C ALA A 469 23.03 -12.60 -5.61
N LEU A 470 22.39 -13.13 -4.57
CA LEU A 470 21.61 -12.35 -3.59
C LEU A 470 22.35 -11.16 -2.97
N ASN A 471 23.67 -11.29 -2.77
CA ASN A 471 24.53 -10.27 -2.18
C ASN A 471 25.07 -9.25 -3.19
N LYS A 472 25.01 -9.56 -4.49
CA LYS A 472 25.38 -8.60 -5.55
C LYS A 472 24.29 -7.55 -5.71
N LYS A 473 24.67 -6.41 -6.25
CA LYS A 473 23.82 -5.23 -6.45
C LYS A 473 23.36 -5.08 -7.90
N VAL A 474 22.32 -4.29 -8.11
CA VAL A 474 21.93 -3.82 -9.45
C VAL A 474 22.60 -2.47 -9.73
N LYS A 475 23.31 -2.36 -10.85
CA LYS A 475 23.86 -1.07 -11.28
C LYS A 475 22.82 -0.36 -12.14
N ILE A 476 22.42 0.84 -11.74
CA ILE A 476 21.63 1.73 -12.59
C ILE A 476 22.58 2.75 -13.24
N THR A 477 22.47 2.91 -14.56
CA THR A 477 23.35 3.78 -15.37
C THR A 477 22.54 4.82 -16.14
N GLU A 478 23.13 6.01 -16.34
CA GLU A 478 22.57 7.09 -17.17
C GLU A 478 23.26 7.20 -18.54
N GLU A 479 24.23 6.33 -18.81
CA GLU A 479 25.03 6.32 -20.04
C GLU A 479 24.19 6.04 -21.29
N TYR A 480 22.99 5.46 -21.14
CA TYR A 480 22.03 5.22 -22.21
C TYR A 480 20.60 5.07 -21.67
N ALA A 481 19.63 5.22 -22.56
CA ALA A 481 18.22 4.96 -22.32
C ALA A 481 17.68 3.86 -23.23
N TYR A 482 16.60 3.21 -22.81
CA TYR A 482 15.91 2.19 -23.58
C TYR A 482 14.55 2.68 -24.03
N PHE A 483 14.21 2.53 -25.31
CA PHE A 483 12.91 2.89 -25.86
C PHE A 483 12.25 1.65 -26.42
N ARG A 484 11.19 1.21 -25.76
CA ARG A 484 10.41 0.05 -26.10
C ARG A 484 9.27 0.44 -27.03
N LYS A 485 9.18 -0.19 -28.20
CA LYS A 485 7.99 -0.08 -29.05
C LYS A 485 6.92 -1.02 -28.51
N VAL A 486 5.80 -0.47 -28.07
CA VAL A 486 4.73 -1.23 -27.43
C VAL A 486 3.44 -1.03 -28.21
N LYS A 487 2.89 -2.14 -28.72
CA LYS A 487 1.48 -2.18 -29.11
C LYS A 487 0.65 -2.39 -27.84
N GLN A 488 -0.37 -1.57 -27.65
CA GLN A 488 -1.30 -1.73 -26.54
C GLN A 488 -2.05 -3.05 -26.74
N ILE A 489 -1.73 -4.07 -25.95
CA ILE A 489 -2.35 -5.39 -26.02
C ILE A 489 -3.08 -5.62 -24.71
N GLU A 490 -4.39 -5.92 -24.78
CA GLU A 490 -5.14 -6.40 -23.63
C GLU A 490 -4.58 -7.75 -23.16
N LYS A 491 -4.34 -7.91 -21.86
CA LYS A 491 -3.88 -9.18 -21.31
C LYS A 491 -5.05 -10.16 -21.30
N ASP A 492 -4.91 -11.26 -22.05
CA ASP A 492 -5.86 -12.35 -21.97
C ASP A 492 -5.76 -13.11 -20.63
N LYS A 493 -6.78 -13.91 -20.34
CA LYS A 493 -6.84 -14.72 -19.10
C LYS A 493 -5.63 -15.64 -18.95
N ARG A 494 -5.12 -16.17 -20.07
CA ARG A 494 -3.94 -17.04 -20.11
C ARG A 494 -2.68 -16.31 -19.65
N SER A 495 -2.42 -15.12 -20.16
CA SER A 495 -1.27 -14.30 -19.78
C SER A 495 -1.28 -13.94 -18.30
N ILE A 496 -2.46 -13.70 -17.74
CA ILE A 496 -2.65 -13.42 -16.31
C ILE A 496 -2.29 -14.65 -15.47
N LEU A 497 -2.81 -15.82 -15.84
CA LEU A 497 -2.49 -17.08 -15.17
C LEU A 497 -0.98 -17.38 -15.22
N LEU A 498 -0.35 -17.24 -16.39
CA LEU A 498 1.08 -17.45 -16.56
C LEU A 498 1.90 -16.49 -15.68
N GLN A 499 1.51 -15.22 -15.57
CA GLN A 499 2.16 -14.25 -14.68
C GLN A 499 2.05 -14.66 -13.20
N LEU A 500 0.88 -15.16 -12.77
CA LEU A 500 0.69 -15.66 -11.41
C LEU A 500 1.49 -16.94 -11.13
N ILE A 501 1.66 -17.82 -12.12
CA ILE A 501 2.54 -18.99 -12.00
C ILE A 501 4.00 -18.55 -11.92
N SER A 502 4.44 -17.59 -12.75
CA SER A 502 5.81 -17.07 -12.70
C SER A 502 6.14 -16.39 -11.37
N LEU A 503 5.15 -15.79 -10.70
CA LEU A 503 5.29 -15.25 -9.34
C LEU A 503 5.81 -16.31 -8.36
N THR A 504 5.37 -17.57 -8.49
CA THR A 504 5.79 -18.68 -7.62
C THR A 504 7.29 -18.99 -7.73
N VAL A 505 7.93 -18.67 -8.86
CA VAL A 505 9.38 -18.84 -9.04
C VAL A 505 10.14 -17.91 -8.09
N SER A 506 9.77 -16.63 -8.06
CA SER A 506 10.33 -15.69 -7.08
C SER A 506 9.96 -16.07 -5.65
N GLY A 507 8.73 -16.52 -5.41
CA GLY A 507 8.27 -17.01 -4.12
C GLY A 507 9.10 -18.17 -3.59
N TYR A 508 9.42 -19.16 -4.44
CA TYR A 508 10.35 -20.25 -4.12
C TYR A 508 11.69 -19.74 -3.64
N TYR A 509 12.33 -18.84 -4.38
CA TYR A 509 13.63 -18.33 -3.99
C TYR A 509 13.58 -17.42 -2.77
N CYS A 510 12.49 -16.68 -2.55
CA CYS A 510 12.28 -15.93 -1.31
C CYS A 510 12.16 -16.86 -0.10
N VAL A 511 11.37 -17.94 -0.21
CA VAL A 511 11.19 -18.92 0.88
C VAL A 511 12.47 -19.69 1.14
N LYS A 512 13.11 -20.22 0.09
CA LYS A 512 14.36 -20.98 0.18
C LYS A 512 15.48 -20.22 0.90
N ASN A 513 15.54 -18.90 0.70
CA ASN A 513 16.58 -18.05 1.27
C ASN A 513 16.11 -17.27 2.51
N ASN A 514 15.02 -17.69 3.16
CA ASN A 514 14.49 -17.06 4.38
C ASN A 514 14.18 -15.56 4.26
N ILE A 515 13.86 -15.08 3.04
CA ILE A 515 13.48 -13.69 2.77
C ILE A 515 12.01 -13.46 3.15
N VAL A 516 11.17 -14.49 2.98
CA VAL A 516 9.74 -14.51 3.30
C VAL A 516 9.39 -15.91 3.83
N SER A 517 8.50 -16.03 4.81
CA SER A 517 8.05 -17.35 5.29
C SER A 517 7.14 -18.05 4.26
N PHE A 518 7.05 -19.38 4.29
CA PHE A 518 6.15 -20.10 3.38
C PHE A 518 4.67 -19.69 3.57
N LYS A 519 4.27 -19.39 4.81
CA LYS A 519 2.94 -18.87 5.13
C LYS A 519 2.69 -17.51 4.46
N ASP A 520 3.63 -16.59 4.60
CA ASP A 520 3.52 -15.24 4.00
C ASP A 520 3.59 -15.30 2.48
N ALA A 521 4.32 -16.27 1.92
CA ALA A 521 4.39 -16.48 0.48
C ALA A 521 3.01 -16.89 -0.08
N LYS A 522 2.30 -17.81 0.57
CA LYS A 522 0.92 -18.16 0.17
C LYS A 522 -0.01 -16.97 0.25
N GLN A 523 0.08 -16.18 1.32
CA GLN A 523 -0.73 -14.98 1.49
C GLN A 523 -0.44 -13.92 0.40
N THR A 524 0.84 -13.72 0.06
CA THR A 524 1.29 -12.81 -0.99
C THR A 524 0.70 -13.21 -2.36
N ILE A 525 0.69 -14.50 -2.69
CA ILE A 525 0.10 -15.00 -3.93
C ILE A 525 -1.41 -14.71 -3.97
N LEU A 526 -2.13 -14.94 -2.86
CA LEU A 526 -3.57 -14.64 -2.78
C LEU A 526 -3.84 -13.14 -2.96
N ASP A 527 -3.11 -12.30 -2.26
CA ASP A 527 -3.30 -10.85 -2.29
C ASP A 527 -2.94 -10.26 -3.66
N ARG A 528 -1.91 -10.81 -4.34
CA ARG A 528 -1.63 -10.45 -5.73
C ARG A 528 -2.75 -10.89 -6.65
N GLY A 529 -3.32 -12.09 -6.47
CA GLY A 529 -4.48 -12.53 -7.25
C GLY A 529 -5.69 -11.60 -7.09
N LYS A 530 -6.00 -11.15 -5.87
CA LYS A 530 -7.08 -10.16 -5.63
C LYS A 530 -6.81 -8.82 -6.33
N LEU A 531 -5.57 -8.35 -6.29
CA LEU A 531 -5.18 -7.10 -6.94
C LEU A 531 -5.29 -7.22 -8.47
N VAL A 532 -4.80 -8.32 -9.04
CA VAL A 532 -4.87 -8.59 -10.49
C VAL A 532 -6.32 -8.74 -10.96
N GLU A 533 -7.18 -9.36 -10.15
CA GLU A 533 -8.61 -9.47 -10.44
C GLU A 533 -9.32 -8.12 -10.49
N LYS A 534 -9.00 -7.21 -9.56
CA LYS A 534 -9.55 -5.84 -9.58
C LYS A 534 -9.22 -5.08 -10.87
N ILE A 535 -8.09 -5.41 -11.52
CA ILE A 535 -7.60 -4.72 -12.72
C ILE A 535 -8.13 -5.40 -13.99
N ASN A 536 -8.13 -6.73 -14.03
CA ASN A 536 -8.35 -7.49 -15.28
C ASN A 536 -9.62 -8.35 -15.28
N GLY A 537 -10.43 -8.32 -14.21
CA GLY A 537 -11.64 -9.12 -14.08
C GLY A 537 -11.40 -10.62 -13.81
N CYS A 538 -10.15 -11.06 -13.70
CA CYS A 538 -9.77 -12.40 -13.27
C CYS A 538 -8.40 -12.41 -12.59
N GLY A 539 -8.20 -13.24 -11.57
CA GLY A 539 -6.89 -13.45 -10.95
C GLY A 539 -6.93 -14.13 -9.59
N TYR A 540 -7.99 -13.92 -8.81
CA TYR A 540 -8.13 -14.47 -7.48
C TYR A 540 -8.48 -15.96 -7.51
N GLU A 541 -9.34 -16.40 -8.45
CA GLU A 541 -9.59 -17.83 -8.65
C GLU A 541 -8.30 -18.59 -9.01
N TYR A 542 -7.48 -18.03 -9.91
CA TYR A 542 -6.19 -18.63 -10.26
C TYR A 542 -5.23 -18.69 -9.07
N SER A 543 -5.12 -17.61 -8.27
CA SER A 543 -4.25 -17.62 -7.10
C SER A 543 -4.72 -18.59 -6.02
N LYS A 544 -6.03 -18.78 -5.84
CA LYS A 544 -6.57 -19.82 -4.96
C LYS A 544 -6.19 -21.22 -5.44
N LEU A 545 -6.33 -21.52 -6.73
CA LEU A 545 -5.94 -22.82 -7.27
C LEU A 545 -4.43 -23.08 -7.12
N ILE A 546 -3.60 -22.06 -7.39
CA ILE A 546 -2.16 -22.12 -7.12
C ILE A 546 -1.91 -22.45 -5.65
N VAL A 547 -2.55 -21.73 -4.71
CA VAL A 547 -2.34 -21.95 -3.28
C VAL A 547 -2.86 -23.30 -2.79
N LYS A 548 -3.98 -23.80 -3.32
CA LYS A 548 -4.46 -25.16 -3.07
C LYS A 548 -3.44 -26.20 -3.52
N CYS A 549 -2.89 -26.04 -4.73
CA CYS A 549 -1.84 -26.92 -5.24
C CYS A 549 -0.56 -26.84 -4.39
N LEU A 550 -0.20 -25.64 -3.95
CA LEU A 550 0.94 -25.40 -3.06
C LEU A 550 0.74 -26.01 -1.68
N SER A 551 -0.50 -26.07 -1.19
CA SER A 551 -0.89 -26.70 0.08
C SER A 551 -1.14 -28.21 -0.02
N LYS A 552 -0.90 -28.82 -1.20
CA LYS A 552 -1.20 -30.24 -1.49
C LYS A 552 -2.68 -30.62 -1.32
N GLU A 553 -3.60 -29.64 -1.43
CA GLU A 553 -5.05 -29.87 -1.45
C GLU A 553 -5.52 -30.40 -2.82
N ILE A 554 -4.77 -30.10 -3.88
CA ILE A 554 -4.92 -30.66 -5.22
C ILE A 554 -3.55 -31.16 -5.72
N SER A 555 -3.54 -32.20 -6.57
CA SER A 555 -2.30 -32.70 -7.15
C SER A 555 -1.77 -31.75 -8.23
N GLU A 556 -0.49 -31.86 -8.57
CA GLU A 556 0.11 -31.04 -9.64
C GLU A 556 -0.44 -31.43 -11.01
N GLU A 557 -0.70 -32.72 -11.21
CA GLU A 557 -1.34 -33.24 -12.43
C GLU A 557 -2.76 -32.69 -12.58
N ASP A 558 -3.54 -32.67 -11.50
CA ASP A 558 -4.90 -32.11 -11.53
C ASP A 558 -4.87 -30.59 -11.75
N PHE A 559 -3.94 -29.87 -11.12
CA PHE A 559 -3.76 -28.44 -11.37
C PHE A 559 -3.42 -28.15 -12.84
N ILE A 560 -2.52 -28.93 -13.45
CA ILE A 560 -2.17 -28.78 -14.88
C ILE A 560 -3.40 -29.06 -15.74
N LYS A 561 -4.13 -30.16 -15.49
CA LYS A 561 -5.33 -30.55 -16.25
C LYS A 561 -6.47 -29.52 -16.12
N GLU A 562 -6.77 -29.06 -14.92
CA GLU A 562 -7.87 -28.14 -14.62
C GLU A 562 -7.59 -26.70 -15.06
N VAL A 563 -6.34 -26.24 -14.93
CA VAL A 563 -6.02 -24.81 -15.00
C VAL A 563 -5.25 -24.44 -16.27
N LEU A 564 -4.35 -25.30 -16.75
CA LEU A 564 -3.48 -24.98 -17.89
C LEU A 564 -3.99 -25.52 -19.23
N LYS A 565 -4.86 -26.56 -19.22
CA LYS A 565 -5.34 -27.27 -20.43
C LYS A 565 -4.17 -27.82 -21.29
N GLU A 566 -4.46 -28.49 -22.41
CA GLU A 566 -3.48 -29.31 -23.20
C GLU A 566 -2.24 -28.57 -23.77
N ASN A 567 -2.08 -27.25 -23.58
CA ASN A 567 -1.05 -26.44 -24.24
C ASN A 567 0.18 -26.08 -23.38
N ILE A 568 0.26 -26.50 -22.12
CA ILE A 568 1.45 -26.33 -21.27
C ILE A 568 1.78 -27.70 -20.66
N ALA A 569 2.82 -28.33 -21.18
CA ALA A 569 3.22 -29.68 -20.77
C ALA A 569 3.80 -29.74 -19.35
N GLU A 570 4.45 -28.65 -18.87
CA GLU A 570 5.17 -28.66 -17.58
C GLU A 570 5.17 -27.28 -16.88
N LEU A 571 5.15 -27.31 -15.54
CA LEU A 571 5.35 -26.14 -14.69
C LEU A 571 6.84 -25.83 -14.50
N PRO A 572 7.22 -24.59 -14.12
CA PRO A 572 8.59 -24.30 -13.71
C PRO A 572 8.97 -25.19 -12.51
N SER A 573 10.14 -25.80 -12.53
CA SER A 573 10.60 -26.72 -11.47
C SER A 573 10.51 -26.14 -10.05
N GLU A 574 10.62 -24.83 -9.94
CA GLU A 574 10.52 -24.04 -8.71
C GLU A 574 9.13 -24.08 -8.09
N PHE A 575 8.08 -24.22 -8.91
CA PHE A 575 6.72 -24.42 -8.44
C PHE A 575 6.63 -25.70 -7.59
N SER A 576 7.08 -26.82 -8.14
CA SER A 576 7.06 -28.11 -7.45
C SER A 576 8.00 -28.13 -6.23
N LYS A 577 9.13 -27.40 -6.29
CA LYS A 577 10.06 -27.27 -5.15
C LYS A 577 9.49 -26.41 -4.02
N LEU A 578 8.71 -25.38 -4.30
CA LEU A 578 8.06 -24.54 -3.29
C LEU A 578 7.09 -25.36 -2.41
N ARG A 579 6.44 -26.38 -2.98
CA ARG A 579 5.55 -27.32 -2.28
C ARG A 579 6.24 -28.14 -1.18
N LYS A 580 7.58 -28.23 -1.21
CA LYS A 580 8.36 -28.98 -0.22
C LYS A 580 8.59 -28.22 1.10
N PHE A 581 8.15 -26.97 1.19
CA PHE A 581 8.25 -26.12 2.40
C PHE A 581 6.97 -26.09 3.26
N LEU A 582 5.96 -26.89 2.89
CA LEU A 582 4.87 -27.29 3.79
C LEU A 582 5.44 -28.06 4.98
#